data_AF-A0A9D5T651-F1
#
_entry.id   AF-A0A9D5T651-F1
#
_cell.length_a   1.000
_cell.length_b   1.000
_cell.length_c   1.000
_cell.angle_alpha   90.00
_cell.angle_beta   90.00
_cell.angle_gamma   90.00
#
_symmetry.space_group_name_H-M   'P 1'
#
loop_
_entity.id
_entity.type
_entity.pdbx_description
1 polymer ?
#
loop_
_entity_poly.entity_id
_entity_poly.type
_entity_poly.pdbx_seq_one_letter_code
_entity_poly.pdbx_strand_id
1 'polypeptide(L)'
;MRSFFRVLSVILLVCWMTFIFFLSNQNADASSQTSGQVIEVLAEKFYPEFEQMTEPQKQEVISSLQFVVRKSAHVGMFAVLGLLSFLTFISYVDLRFFTRTFWAVAVSVLYAATDEYHQRFVGGRSCELRDFLIDTAGILAAVLLCTAFVKIIGPLRRKTAYAGVSKKALKELNYELYEKLDAAEFRNQKLKNKISEHKQTIEKLELQLQLQETVAEPKKPSFEQPLIEIEKSQENSEETCEVVEEIEETEVLEVAKETEITEMKLDDQMNYAAKVIGECVVEVTKVCNKLTVSSNDETQKELVNLALGRCEVSKSEILKIISSDMTFDQKKNLIENERKETFDYFDSIMAQMC
;
A
#
# COMPACT_ATOMS: atom_id res chain seq x y z
N MET A 1 9.97 17.93 -5.15
CA MET A 1 10.00 17.44 -6.56
C MET A 1 8.93 16.38 -6.84
N ARG A 2 8.77 15.34 -6.00
CA ARG A 2 7.75 14.29 -6.21
C ARG A 2 6.30 14.80 -6.12
N SER A 3 5.99 15.66 -5.14
CA SER A 3 4.65 16.26 -5.01
C SER A 3 4.31 17.18 -6.19
N PHE A 4 5.29 17.92 -6.70
CA PHE A 4 5.12 18.75 -7.90
C PHE A 4 4.80 17.91 -9.14
N PHE A 5 5.55 16.82 -9.37
CA PHE A 5 5.28 15.90 -10.48
C PHE A 5 3.87 15.28 -10.38
N ARG A 6 3.44 14.89 -9.19
CA ARG A 6 2.09 14.37 -8.93
C ARG A 6 1.01 15.40 -9.25
N VAL A 7 1.16 16.63 -8.77
CA VAL A 7 0.19 17.70 -9.05
C VAL A 7 0.14 17.98 -10.55
N LEU A 8 1.30 18.05 -11.20
CA LEU A 8 1.39 18.28 -12.65
C LEU A 8 0.72 17.13 -13.45
N SER A 9 0.95 15.87 -13.09
CA SER A 9 0.35 14.74 -13.80
C SER A 9 -1.17 14.68 -13.62
N VAL A 10 -1.68 15.00 -12.43
CA VAL A 10 -3.12 15.13 -12.17
C VAL A 10 -3.72 16.26 -13.01
N ILE A 11 -3.06 17.43 -13.07
CA ILE A 11 -3.54 18.56 -13.91
C ILE A 11 -3.60 18.13 -15.38
N LEU A 12 -2.54 17.51 -15.90
CA LEU A 12 -2.51 17.03 -17.28
C LEU A 12 -3.60 15.99 -17.56
N LEU A 13 -3.84 15.07 -16.61
CA LEU A 13 -4.89 14.07 -16.72
C LEU A 13 -6.28 14.73 -16.79
N VAL A 14 -6.58 15.67 -15.89
CA VAL A 14 -7.88 16.39 -15.88
C VAL A 14 -8.05 17.24 -17.13
N CYS A 15 -7.01 17.94 -17.59
CA CYS A 15 -7.03 18.68 -18.85
C CYS A 15 -7.34 17.75 -20.02
N TRP A 16 -6.75 16.56 -20.06
CA TRP A 16 -7.00 15.58 -21.13
C TRP A 16 -8.41 15.00 -21.08
N MET A 17 -8.93 14.69 -19.88
CA MET A 17 -10.32 14.28 -19.71
C MET A 17 -11.28 15.38 -20.21
N THR A 18 -11.03 16.64 -19.83
CA THR A 18 -11.82 17.78 -20.31
C THR A 18 -11.78 17.90 -21.83
N PHE A 19 -10.63 17.66 -22.45
CA PHE A 19 -10.48 17.65 -23.91
C PHE A 19 -11.28 16.52 -24.57
N ILE A 20 -11.22 15.30 -24.04
CA ILE A 20 -12.04 14.17 -24.55
C ILE A 20 -13.52 14.51 -24.43
N PHE A 21 -13.95 15.03 -23.28
CA PHE A 21 -15.34 15.41 -23.05
C PHE A 21 -15.81 16.48 -24.06
N PHE A 22 -14.97 17.47 -24.36
CA PHE A 22 -15.26 18.48 -25.37
C PHE A 22 -15.49 17.88 -26.78
N LEU A 23 -14.67 16.89 -27.17
CA LEU A 23 -14.84 16.18 -28.44
C LEU A 23 -16.06 15.25 -28.44
N SER A 24 -16.34 14.61 -27.31
CA SER A 24 -17.47 13.70 -27.09
C SER A 24 -18.81 14.44 -27.12
N ASN A 25 -18.85 15.69 -26.67
CA ASN A 25 -20.03 16.54 -26.70
C ASN A 25 -20.41 17.04 -28.11
N GLN A 26 -19.59 16.76 -29.14
CA GLN A 26 -19.92 17.09 -30.53
C GLN A 26 -20.92 16.09 -31.12
N ASN A 27 -22.00 16.61 -31.70
CA ASN A 27 -22.95 15.80 -32.46
C ASN A 27 -22.28 15.06 -33.63
N ALA A 28 -22.95 14.05 -34.16
CA ALA A 28 -22.35 13.19 -35.18
C ALA A 28 -21.89 13.96 -36.42
N ASP A 29 -22.66 14.97 -36.86
CA ASP A 29 -22.32 15.78 -38.03
C ASP A 29 -21.06 16.63 -37.80
N ALA A 30 -20.97 17.34 -36.67
CA ALA A 30 -19.78 18.14 -36.34
C ALA A 30 -18.54 17.27 -36.13
N SER A 31 -18.71 16.08 -35.55
CA SER A 31 -17.62 15.12 -35.41
C SER A 31 -17.16 14.57 -36.75
N SER A 32 -18.09 14.25 -37.65
CA SER A 32 -17.79 13.81 -39.00
C SER A 32 -17.06 14.89 -39.79
N GLN A 33 -17.49 16.15 -39.70
CA GLN A 33 -16.80 17.28 -40.32
C GLN A 33 -15.37 17.44 -39.80
N THR A 34 -15.17 17.38 -38.48
CA THR A 34 -13.84 17.47 -37.86
C THR A 34 -12.92 16.35 -38.35
N SER A 35 -13.43 15.11 -38.40
CA SER A 35 -12.65 13.98 -38.93
C SER A 35 -12.38 14.11 -40.43
N GLY A 36 -13.32 14.67 -41.20
CA GLY A 36 -13.17 14.94 -42.63
C GLY A 36 -12.03 15.92 -42.91
N GLN A 37 -11.95 17.02 -42.16
CA GLN A 37 -10.85 17.98 -42.26
C GLN A 37 -9.49 17.34 -41.96
N VAL A 38 -9.41 16.46 -40.95
CA VAL A 38 -8.17 15.73 -40.66
C VAL A 38 -7.81 14.80 -41.81
N ILE A 39 -8.79 14.13 -42.43
CA ILE A 39 -8.56 13.26 -43.58
C ILE A 39 -8.10 14.06 -44.79
N GLU A 40 -8.69 15.21 -45.08
CA GLU A 40 -8.27 16.09 -46.17
C GLU A 40 -6.80 16.50 -46.00
N VAL A 41 -6.42 17.02 -44.84
CA VAL A 41 -5.02 17.43 -44.57
C VAL A 41 -4.05 16.26 -44.68
N LEU A 42 -4.44 15.06 -44.23
CA LEU A 42 -3.60 13.87 -44.36
C LEU A 42 -3.53 13.39 -45.81
N ALA A 43 -4.64 13.40 -46.54
CA ALA A 43 -4.71 12.96 -47.93
C ALA A 43 -3.90 13.89 -48.84
N GLU A 44 -4.01 15.21 -48.68
CA GLU A 44 -3.17 16.19 -49.39
C GLU A 44 -1.68 15.96 -49.15
N LYS A 45 -1.30 15.59 -47.93
CA LYS A 45 0.11 15.39 -47.57
C LYS A 45 0.69 14.06 -48.06
N PHE A 46 -0.07 12.98 -47.99
CA PHE A 46 0.42 11.62 -48.25
C PHE A 46 0.04 11.10 -49.64
N TYR A 47 -0.95 11.70 -50.30
CA TYR A 47 -1.45 11.27 -51.59
C TYR A 47 -1.52 12.47 -52.56
N PRO A 48 -0.43 12.77 -53.29
CA PRO A 48 -0.33 13.96 -54.16
C PRO A 48 -1.38 14.03 -55.28
N GLU A 49 -1.94 12.87 -55.68
CA GLU A 49 -3.02 12.79 -56.67
C GLU A 49 -4.36 13.29 -56.12
N PHE A 50 -4.51 13.41 -54.79
CA PHE A 50 -5.73 13.88 -54.12
C PHE A 50 -6.12 15.30 -54.54
N GLU A 51 -5.14 16.20 -54.70
CA GLU A 51 -5.41 17.59 -55.13
C GLU A 51 -6.01 17.67 -56.54
N GLN A 52 -5.68 16.71 -57.40
CA GLN A 52 -6.10 16.67 -58.80
C GLN A 52 -7.45 15.96 -59.00
N MET A 53 -8.00 15.35 -57.94
CA MET A 53 -9.29 14.67 -57.98
C MET A 53 -10.45 15.67 -58.05
N THR A 54 -11.55 15.24 -58.66
CA THR A 54 -12.81 16.00 -58.63
C THR A 54 -13.44 15.93 -57.24
N GLU A 55 -14.25 16.94 -56.88
CA GLU A 55 -14.93 16.98 -55.56
C GLU A 55 -15.71 15.71 -55.21
N PRO A 56 -16.44 15.04 -56.14
CA PRO A 56 -17.10 13.77 -55.83
C PRO A 56 -16.12 12.64 -55.47
N GLN A 57 -14.97 12.57 -56.15
CA GLN A 57 -13.94 11.55 -55.90
C GLN A 57 -13.25 11.80 -54.54
N LYS A 58 -13.00 13.06 -54.19
CA LYS A 58 -12.46 13.42 -52.86
C LYS A 58 -13.40 12.99 -51.75
N GLN A 59 -14.70 13.25 -51.90
CA GLN A 59 -15.71 12.85 -50.91
C GLN A 59 -15.81 11.33 -50.75
N GLU A 60 -15.66 10.56 -51.82
CA GLU A 60 -15.60 9.09 -51.75
C GLU A 60 -14.39 8.61 -50.92
N VAL A 61 -13.21 9.18 -51.18
CA VAL A 61 -12.00 8.88 -50.40
C VAL A 61 -12.18 9.27 -48.93
N ILE A 62 -12.70 10.46 -48.65
CA ILE A 62 -12.93 10.93 -47.28
C ILE A 62 -13.88 9.98 -46.54
N SER A 63 -15.01 9.64 -47.16
CA SER A 63 -16.00 8.71 -46.59
C SER A 63 -15.39 7.33 -46.30
N SER A 64 -14.56 6.81 -47.20
CA SER A 64 -13.89 5.52 -47.03
C SER A 64 -12.91 5.50 -45.84
N LEU A 65 -12.24 6.62 -45.57
CA LEU A 65 -11.28 6.75 -44.47
C LEU A 65 -11.91 7.22 -43.15
N GLN A 66 -13.11 7.78 -43.20
CA GLN A 66 -13.82 8.35 -42.04
C GLN A 66 -13.93 7.36 -40.89
N PHE A 67 -14.30 6.11 -41.19
CA PHE A 67 -14.40 5.07 -40.18
C PHE A 67 -13.05 4.79 -39.52
N VAL A 68 -11.99 4.60 -40.32
CA VAL A 68 -10.65 4.24 -39.83
C VAL A 68 -10.06 5.37 -38.99
N VAL A 69 -10.15 6.62 -39.46
CA VAL A 69 -9.61 7.79 -38.76
C VAL A 69 -10.36 8.05 -37.46
N ARG A 70 -11.70 7.93 -37.44
CA ARG A 70 -12.47 8.10 -36.20
C ARG A 70 -12.11 7.03 -35.16
N LYS A 71 -12.04 5.76 -35.55
CA LYS A 71 -11.70 4.68 -34.61
C LYS A 71 -10.24 4.78 -34.14
N SER A 72 -9.31 5.17 -35.00
CA SER A 72 -7.91 5.37 -34.59
C SER A 72 -7.74 6.56 -33.65
N ALA A 73 -8.49 7.65 -33.86
CA ALA A 73 -8.52 8.79 -32.95
C ALA A 73 -9.03 8.38 -31.56
N HIS A 74 -10.11 7.61 -31.49
CA HIS A 74 -10.64 7.04 -30.25
C HIS A 74 -9.59 6.21 -29.50
N VAL A 75 -8.99 5.21 -30.17
CA VAL A 75 -7.88 4.41 -29.59
C VAL A 75 -6.74 5.32 -29.10
N GLY A 76 -6.35 6.32 -29.88
CA GLY A 76 -5.27 7.25 -29.53
C GLY A 76 -5.59 8.12 -28.30
N MET A 77 -6.79 8.69 -28.24
CA MET A 77 -7.23 9.54 -27.12
C MET A 77 -7.25 8.77 -25.80
N PHE A 78 -7.80 7.56 -25.83
CA PHE A 78 -7.91 6.70 -24.67
C PHE A 78 -6.57 6.03 -24.31
N ALA A 79 -5.67 5.82 -25.28
CA ALA A 79 -4.28 5.46 -25.00
C ALA A 79 -3.53 6.56 -24.25
N VAL A 80 -3.68 7.83 -24.66
CA VAL A 80 -3.09 8.98 -23.94
C VAL A 80 -3.70 9.12 -22.54
N LEU A 81 -5.00 8.88 -22.39
CA LEU A 81 -5.65 8.84 -21.07
C LEU A 81 -5.03 7.75 -20.17
N GLY A 82 -4.88 6.52 -20.68
CA GLY A 82 -4.24 5.42 -19.96
C GLY A 82 -2.80 5.73 -19.57
N LEU A 83 -2.03 6.38 -20.46
CA LEU A 83 -0.69 6.87 -20.19
C LEU A 83 -0.68 7.89 -19.04
N LEU A 84 -1.48 8.97 -19.12
CA LEU A 84 -1.52 10.02 -18.10
C LEU A 84 -2.02 9.50 -16.75
N SER A 85 -2.99 8.60 -16.77
CA SER A 85 -3.48 7.89 -15.58
C SER A 85 -2.36 7.06 -14.96
N PHE A 86 -1.61 6.29 -15.76
CA PHE A 86 -0.44 5.56 -15.30
C PHE A 86 0.64 6.47 -14.70
N LEU A 87 0.96 7.61 -15.34
CA LEU A 87 1.90 8.61 -14.80
C LEU A 87 1.42 9.19 -13.46
N THR A 88 0.10 9.33 -13.29
CA THR A 88 -0.51 9.81 -12.05
C THR A 88 -0.34 8.78 -10.95
N PHE A 89 -0.78 7.55 -11.17
CA PHE A 89 -0.75 6.50 -10.14
C PHE A 89 0.65 5.98 -9.83
N ILE A 90 1.58 5.98 -10.79
CA ILE A 90 2.97 5.57 -10.53
C ILE A 90 3.67 6.52 -9.54
N SER A 91 3.22 7.78 -9.45
CA SER A 91 3.76 8.80 -8.54
C SER A 91 3.44 8.54 -7.05
N TYR A 92 2.50 7.63 -6.75
CA TYR A 92 2.13 7.23 -5.39
C TYR A 92 3.02 6.09 -4.92
N VAL A 93 4.18 6.43 -4.34
CA VAL A 93 5.24 5.48 -4.00
C VAL A 93 4.86 4.52 -2.86
N ASP A 94 3.86 4.87 -2.06
CA ASP A 94 3.43 4.09 -0.89
C ASP A 94 2.57 2.88 -1.28
N LEU A 95 1.97 2.88 -2.48
CA LEU A 95 1.15 1.79 -2.99
C LEU A 95 2.01 0.70 -3.64
N ARG A 96 1.58 -0.56 -3.62
CA ARG A 96 2.25 -1.63 -4.39
C ARG A 96 2.14 -1.34 -5.89
N PHE A 97 3.15 -1.74 -6.68
CA PHE A 97 3.17 -1.50 -8.14
C PHE A 97 1.91 -2.02 -8.83
N PHE A 98 1.47 -3.23 -8.47
CA PHE A 98 0.25 -3.83 -9.01
C PHE A 98 -1.00 -2.98 -8.70
N THR A 99 -1.11 -2.48 -7.46
CA THR A 99 -2.21 -1.60 -7.04
C THR A 99 -2.23 -0.30 -7.84
N ARG A 100 -1.06 0.28 -8.14
CA ARG A 100 -0.96 1.49 -8.97
C ARG A 100 -1.44 1.23 -10.40
N THR A 101 -0.98 0.14 -11.01
CA THR A 101 -1.39 -0.25 -12.37
C THR A 101 -2.89 -0.55 -12.43
N PHE A 102 -3.42 -1.25 -11.42
CA PHE A 102 -4.85 -1.54 -11.31
C PHE A 102 -5.69 -0.25 -11.29
N TRP A 103 -5.36 0.69 -10.41
CA TRP A 103 -6.09 1.96 -10.34
C TRP A 103 -5.97 2.81 -11.61
N ALA A 104 -4.79 2.80 -12.26
CA ALA A 104 -4.62 3.49 -13.53
C ALA A 104 -5.56 2.97 -14.62
N VAL A 105 -5.70 1.65 -14.72
CA VAL A 105 -6.65 1.01 -15.64
C VAL A 105 -8.08 1.30 -15.20
N ALA A 106 -8.42 1.06 -13.94
CA ALA A 106 -9.78 1.19 -13.42
C ALA A 106 -10.36 2.60 -13.65
N VAL A 107 -9.61 3.65 -13.31
CA VAL A 107 -10.06 5.04 -13.51
C VAL A 107 -10.25 5.36 -14.99
N SER A 108 -9.32 4.91 -15.84
CA SER A 108 -9.40 5.20 -17.28
C SER A 108 -10.56 4.46 -17.95
N VAL A 109 -10.79 3.19 -17.59
CA VAL A 109 -11.89 2.38 -18.13
C VAL A 109 -13.24 2.88 -17.63
N LEU A 110 -13.35 3.26 -16.35
CA LEU A 110 -14.55 3.91 -15.84
C LEU A 110 -14.83 5.22 -16.59
N TYR A 111 -13.80 6.01 -16.87
CA TYR A 111 -13.96 7.22 -17.68
C TYR A 111 -14.45 6.92 -19.11
N ALA A 112 -13.88 5.92 -19.78
CA ALA A 112 -14.37 5.47 -21.10
C ALA A 112 -15.84 5.03 -21.05
N ALA A 113 -16.25 4.33 -20.00
CA ALA A 113 -17.65 3.96 -19.82
C ALA A 113 -18.56 5.19 -19.63
N THR A 114 -18.10 6.19 -18.86
CA THR A 114 -18.86 7.44 -18.70
C THR A 114 -18.93 8.27 -19.98
N ASP A 115 -17.88 8.24 -20.81
CA ASP A 115 -17.88 8.94 -22.10
C ASP A 115 -18.88 8.31 -23.06
N GLU A 116 -18.87 6.99 -23.20
CA GLU A 116 -19.80 6.24 -24.04
C GLU A 116 -21.25 6.42 -23.58
N TYR A 117 -21.48 6.42 -22.27
CA TYR A 117 -22.78 6.72 -21.68
C TYR A 117 -23.23 8.16 -21.97
N HIS A 118 -22.32 9.13 -21.89
CA HIS A 118 -22.60 10.53 -22.21
C HIS A 118 -23.00 10.73 -23.68
N GLN A 119 -22.31 10.05 -24.60
CA GLN A 119 -22.60 10.15 -26.04
C GLN A 119 -24.05 9.78 -26.38
N ARG A 120 -24.74 8.95 -25.58
CA ARG A 120 -26.18 8.66 -25.74
C ARG A 120 -27.06 9.92 -25.71
N PHE A 121 -26.65 10.96 -24.99
CA PHE A 121 -27.40 12.21 -24.86
C PHE A 121 -27.05 13.23 -25.96
N VAL A 122 -26.07 12.91 -26.80
CA VAL A 122 -25.61 13.75 -27.90
C VAL A 122 -26.29 13.33 -29.19
N GLY A 123 -26.89 14.28 -29.90
CA GLY A 123 -27.64 14.02 -31.14
C GLY A 123 -26.82 13.29 -32.20
N GLY A 124 -27.38 12.21 -32.76
CA GLY A 124 -26.77 11.43 -33.85
C GLY A 124 -25.68 10.45 -33.42
N ARG A 125 -25.35 10.36 -32.12
CA ARG A 125 -24.41 9.38 -31.58
C ARG A 125 -25.15 8.17 -31.01
N SER A 126 -24.61 6.97 -31.24
CA SER A 126 -25.07 5.71 -30.65
C SER A 126 -24.15 5.32 -29.50
N CYS A 127 -24.75 4.82 -28.41
CA CYS A 127 -23.99 4.11 -27.38
C CYS A 127 -23.72 2.69 -27.89
N GLU A 128 -22.48 2.42 -28.29
CA GLU A 128 -22.02 1.15 -28.82
C GLU A 128 -21.01 0.50 -27.86
N LEU A 129 -21.33 -0.71 -27.40
CA LEU A 129 -20.40 -1.53 -26.61
C LEU A 129 -19.06 -1.71 -27.33
N ARG A 130 -19.09 -1.77 -28.67
CA ARG A 130 -17.89 -1.86 -29.51
C ARG A 130 -16.93 -0.70 -29.28
N ASP A 131 -17.44 0.51 -29.10
CA ASP A 131 -16.64 1.73 -29.00
C ASP A 131 -15.97 1.79 -27.63
N PHE A 132 -16.73 1.48 -26.58
CA PHE A 132 -16.19 1.24 -25.24
C PHE A 132 -15.06 0.18 -25.23
N LEU A 133 -15.22 -0.93 -25.95
CA LEU A 133 -14.20 -1.99 -26.02
C LEU A 133 -12.94 -1.53 -26.75
N ILE A 134 -13.09 -0.75 -27.83
CA ILE A 134 -11.97 -0.18 -28.59
C ILE A 134 -11.20 0.83 -27.73
N ASP A 135 -11.91 1.69 -27.00
CA ASP A 135 -11.32 2.68 -26.10
C ASP A 135 -10.59 2.00 -24.93
N THR A 136 -11.22 0.98 -24.35
CA THR A 136 -10.60 0.12 -23.32
C THR A 136 -9.34 -0.57 -23.85
N ALA A 137 -9.33 -1.05 -25.10
CA ALA A 137 -8.15 -1.65 -25.69
C ALA A 137 -7.00 -0.63 -25.84
N GLY A 138 -7.30 0.62 -26.21
CA GLY A 138 -6.33 1.71 -26.24
C GLY A 138 -5.71 1.99 -24.87
N ILE A 139 -6.53 2.07 -23.82
CA ILE A 139 -6.09 2.22 -22.42
C ILE A 139 -5.14 1.09 -22.02
N LEU A 140 -5.57 -0.16 -22.23
CA LEU A 140 -4.80 -1.34 -21.84
C LEU A 140 -3.46 -1.42 -22.56
N ALA A 141 -3.46 -1.13 -23.87
CA ALA A 141 -2.23 -1.11 -24.67
C ALA A 141 -1.22 -0.08 -24.13
N ALA A 142 -1.67 1.15 -23.84
CA ALA A 142 -0.81 2.18 -23.29
C ALA A 142 -0.26 1.80 -21.91
N VAL A 143 -1.10 1.35 -20.98
CA VAL A 143 -0.68 0.97 -19.63
C VAL A 143 0.30 -0.22 -19.65
N LEU A 144 0.07 -1.20 -20.54
CA LEU A 144 0.97 -2.33 -20.72
C LEU A 144 2.34 -1.88 -21.23
N LEU A 145 2.37 -1.02 -22.25
CA LEU A 145 3.61 -0.45 -22.79
C LEU A 145 4.38 0.34 -21.70
N CYS A 146 3.70 1.17 -20.91
CA CYS A 146 4.32 1.90 -19.81
C CYS A 146 4.86 0.97 -18.72
N THR A 147 4.10 -0.07 -18.38
CA THR A 147 4.50 -1.08 -17.40
C THR A 147 5.75 -1.84 -17.86
N ALA A 148 5.78 -2.25 -19.13
CA ALA A 148 6.94 -2.89 -19.74
C ALA A 148 8.16 -1.94 -19.72
N PHE A 149 7.98 -0.68 -20.11
CA PHE A 149 9.04 0.34 -20.11
C PHE A 149 9.65 0.53 -18.72
N VAL A 150 8.83 0.66 -17.67
CA VAL A 150 9.31 0.78 -16.28
C VAL A 150 10.05 -0.48 -15.82
N LYS A 151 9.54 -1.67 -16.15
CA LYS A 151 10.19 -2.95 -15.80
C LYS A 151 11.50 -3.18 -16.54
N ILE A 152 11.65 -2.68 -17.77
CA ILE A 152 12.88 -2.80 -18.56
C ILE A 152 13.93 -1.79 -18.10
N ILE A 153 13.55 -0.54 -17.82
CA ILE A 153 14.49 0.53 -17.45
C ILE A 153 14.89 0.46 -15.97
N GLY A 154 14.00 -0.01 -15.09
CA GLY A 154 14.30 -0.23 -13.66
C GLY A 154 15.62 -0.99 -13.41
N PRO A 155 15.84 -2.18 -14.00
CA PRO A 155 17.08 -2.93 -13.83
C PRO A 155 18.28 -2.28 -14.53
N LEU A 156 18.09 -1.57 -15.64
CA LEU A 156 19.16 -0.84 -16.34
C LEU A 156 19.71 0.32 -15.48
N ARG A 157 18.84 1.12 -14.86
CA ARG A 157 19.25 2.19 -13.94
C ARG A 157 19.95 1.66 -12.68
N ARG A 158 19.50 0.51 -12.16
CA ARG A 158 20.16 -0.15 -11.02
C ARG A 158 21.55 -0.66 -11.42
N LYS A 159 21.70 -1.34 -12.56
CA LYS A 159 23.02 -1.82 -13.04
C LYS A 159 24.03 -0.68 -13.17
N THR A 160 23.64 0.49 -13.69
CA THR A 160 24.53 1.65 -13.80
C THR A 160 24.84 2.30 -12.45
N ALA A 161 23.88 2.36 -11.53
CA ALA A 161 24.10 2.88 -10.17
C ALA A 161 25.02 1.96 -9.34
N TYR A 162 24.84 0.64 -9.43
CA TYR A 162 25.71 -0.35 -8.78
C TYR A 162 27.09 -0.49 -9.47
N ALA A 163 27.20 -0.15 -10.76
CA ALA A 163 28.48 -0.10 -11.46
C ALA A 163 29.36 1.08 -11.00
N GLY A 164 28.77 2.16 -10.49
CA GLY A 164 29.49 3.32 -9.96
C GLY A 164 29.98 3.18 -8.52
N VAL A 165 29.40 2.27 -7.73
CA VAL A 165 29.81 2.03 -6.34
C VAL A 165 30.84 0.91 -6.32
N SER A 166 32.11 1.27 -6.08
CA SER A 166 33.19 0.28 -5.93
C SER A 166 32.80 -0.78 -4.89
N LYS A 167 32.94 -2.07 -5.23
CA LYS A 167 32.69 -3.20 -4.32
C LYS A 167 33.39 -3.03 -2.96
N LYS A 168 34.51 -2.30 -2.94
CA LYS A 168 35.24 -1.92 -1.71
C LYS A 168 34.41 -0.98 -0.83
N ALA A 169 33.85 0.09 -1.39
CA ALA A 169 33.04 1.06 -0.64
C ALA A 169 31.75 0.43 -0.06
N LEU A 170 31.13 -0.50 -0.80
CA LEU A 170 29.98 -1.27 -0.28
C LEU A 170 30.37 -2.19 0.88
N LYS A 171 31.57 -2.78 0.85
CA LYS A 171 32.07 -3.63 1.93
C LYS A 171 32.36 -2.82 3.19
N GLU A 172 33.02 -1.67 3.05
CA GLU A 172 33.28 -0.74 4.15
C GLU A 172 31.97 -0.22 4.79
N LEU A 173 31.00 0.18 3.96
CA LEU A 173 29.69 0.65 4.46
C LEU A 173 28.94 -0.46 5.19
N ASN A 174 29.03 -1.72 4.73
CA ASN A 174 28.42 -2.84 5.42
C ASN A 174 29.08 -3.09 6.78
N TYR A 175 30.41 -3.02 6.88
CA TYR A 175 31.11 -3.14 8.17
C TYR A 175 30.72 -2.04 9.15
N GLU A 176 30.64 -0.80 8.68
CA GLU A 176 30.21 0.34 9.51
C GLU A 176 28.76 0.15 10.00
N LEU A 177 27.89 -0.41 9.16
CA LEU A 177 26.50 -0.71 9.52
C LEU A 177 26.41 -1.82 10.59
N TYR A 178 27.23 -2.87 10.47
CA TYR A 178 27.31 -3.94 11.48
C TYR A 178 27.79 -3.41 12.83
N GLU A 179 28.80 -2.54 12.84
CA GLU A 179 29.30 -1.93 14.08
C GLU A 179 28.25 -1.05 14.76
N LYS A 180 27.52 -0.25 13.98
CA LYS A 180 26.42 0.58 14.50
C LYS A 180 25.27 -0.26 15.05
N LEU A 181 24.99 -1.41 14.43
CA LEU A 181 23.96 -2.34 14.88
C LEU A 181 24.34 -2.97 16.22
N ASP A 182 25.57 -3.48 16.37
CA ASP A 182 26.07 -4.08 17.60
C ASP A 182 26.08 -3.06 18.77
N ALA A 183 26.53 -1.83 18.49
CA ALA A 183 26.47 -0.73 19.46
C ALA A 183 25.03 -0.33 19.84
N ALA A 184 24.06 -0.50 18.95
CA ALA A 184 22.65 -0.27 19.25
C ALA A 184 22.05 -1.40 20.10
N GLU A 185 22.40 -2.66 19.81
CA GLU A 185 21.99 -3.82 20.60
C GLU A 185 22.51 -3.74 22.03
N PHE A 186 23.79 -3.39 22.21
CA PHE A 186 24.37 -3.17 23.53
C PHE A 186 23.64 -2.08 24.34
N ARG A 187 23.30 -0.96 23.68
CA ARG A 187 22.51 0.12 24.31
C ARG A 187 21.12 -0.35 24.71
N ASN A 188 20.44 -1.10 23.85
CA ASN A 188 19.13 -1.67 24.13
C ASN A 188 19.17 -2.65 25.31
N GLN A 189 20.21 -3.47 25.41
CA GLN A 189 20.39 -4.39 26.54
C GLN A 189 20.64 -3.64 27.84
N LYS A 190 21.46 -2.58 27.82
CA LYS A 190 21.67 -1.72 28.99
C LYS A 190 20.37 -1.03 29.43
N LEU A 191 19.54 -0.60 28.48
CA LEU A 191 18.23 -0.01 28.77
C LEU A 191 17.29 -1.05 29.41
N LYS A 192 17.24 -2.26 28.86
CA LYS A 192 16.43 -3.37 29.42
C LYS A 192 16.81 -3.68 30.87
N ASN A 193 18.11 -3.72 31.17
CA ASN A 193 18.59 -3.96 32.55
C ASN A 193 18.13 -2.84 33.49
N LYS A 194 18.27 -1.56 33.08
CA LYS A 194 17.78 -0.43 33.87
C LYS A 194 16.27 -0.46 34.10
N ILE A 195 15.50 -0.82 33.07
CA ILE A 195 14.04 -0.97 33.18
C ILE A 195 13.72 -2.08 34.19
N SER A 196 14.45 -3.20 34.17
CA SER A 196 14.30 -4.28 35.15
C SER A 196 14.61 -3.83 36.58
N GLU A 197 15.69 -3.07 36.78
CA GLU A 197 16.05 -2.51 38.10
C GLU A 197 14.98 -1.54 38.62
N HIS A 198 14.46 -0.66 37.75
CA HIS A 198 13.39 0.26 38.11
C HIS A 198 12.10 -0.50 38.43
N LYS A 199 11.78 -1.55 37.68
CA LYS A 199 10.62 -2.41 37.95
C LYS A 199 10.70 -3.05 39.34
N GLN A 200 11.86 -3.60 39.72
CA GLN A 200 12.09 -4.14 41.06
C GLN A 200 11.98 -3.08 42.15
N THR A 201 12.44 -1.85 41.87
CA THR A 201 12.36 -0.74 42.82
C THR A 201 10.92 -0.32 43.04
N ILE A 202 10.13 -0.21 41.97
CA ILE A 202 8.70 0.10 42.02
C ILE A 202 7.96 -0.98 42.83
N GLU A 203 8.19 -2.26 42.53
CA GLU A 203 7.58 -3.38 43.25
C GLU A 203 7.91 -3.33 44.76
N LYS A 204 9.15 -3.00 45.12
CA LYS A 204 9.56 -2.83 46.51
C LYS A 204 8.85 -1.65 47.19
N LEU A 205 8.67 -0.53 46.49
CA LEU A 205 7.97 0.66 47.00
C LEU A 205 6.46 0.40 47.16
N GLU A 206 5.84 -0.30 46.21
CA GLU A 206 4.44 -0.74 46.28
C GLU A 206 4.20 -1.63 47.51
N LEU A 207 5.11 -2.56 47.79
CA LEU A 207 5.04 -3.43 48.96
C LEU A 207 5.19 -2.66 50.27
N GLN A 208 6.02 -1.61 50.30
CA GLN A 208 6.16 -0.72 51.45
C GLN A 208 4.90 0.12 51.70
N LEU A 209 4.24 0.58 50.63
CA LEU A 209 2.96 1.31 50.72
C LEU A 209 1.84 0.43 51.28
N GLN A 210 1.73 -0.83 50.82
CA GLN A 210 0.77 -1.80 51.37
C GLN A 210 1.01 -2.11 52.87
N LEU A 211 2.27 -2.11 53.30
CA LEU A 211 2.63 -2.26 54.71
C LEU A 211 2.34 -1.01 55.55
N GLN A 212 2.31 0.19 54.95
CA GLN A 212 1.91 1.41 55.64
C GLN A 212 0.38 1.50 55.82
N GLU A 213 -0.40 1.04 54.85
CA GLU A 213 -1.87 1.01 54.95
C GLU A 213 -2.39 -0.01 55.98
N THR A 214 -1.66 -1.09 56.23
CA THR A 214 -2.02 -2.10 57.26
C THR A 214 -1.71 -1.67 58.70
N VAL A 215 -0.95 -0.58 58.92
CA VAL A 215 -0.59 -0.06 60.25
C VAL A 215 -1.48 1.12 60.68
N ALA A 216 -2.31 1.66 59.79
CA ALA A 216 -3.23 2.76 60.08
C ALA A 216 -4.63 2.28 60.47
N GLU A 217 -4.74 1.58 61.61
CA GLU A 217 -6.02 1.44 62.31
C GLU A 217 -6.23 2.71 63.17
N PRO A 218 -7.30 3.51 62.99
CA PRO A 218 -7.44 4.77 63.72
C PRO A 218 -7.84 4.53 65.18
N LYS A 219 -6.91 4.78 66.11
CA LYS A 219 -7.23 5.01 67.52
C LYS A 219 -8.11 6.25 67.64
N LYS A 220 -9.36 6.03 68.05
CA LYS A 220 -10.35 7.03 68.46
C LYS A 220 -9.79 7.90 69.60
N PRO A 221 -9.66 9.23 69.45
CA PRO A 221 -9.45 10.11 70.59
C PRO A 221 -10.81 10.63 71.09
N SER A 222 -11.05 10.43 72.39
CA SER A 222 -12.08 11.11 73.16
C SER A 222 -11.85 12.61 73.16
N PHE A 223 -12.85 13.39 72.76
CA PHE A 223 -12.87 14.83 72.98
C PHE A 223 -14.19 15.20 73.65
N GLU A 224 -14.12 15.58 74.93
CA GLU A 224 -15.16 16.34 75.63
C GLU A 224 -15.24 17.75 75.00
N GLN A 225 -16.45 18.18 74.65
CA GLN A 225 -16.75 19.58 74.37
C GLN A 225 -17.33 20.23 75.62
N PRO A 226 -17.18 21.56 75.75
CA PRO A 226 -18.34 22.35 76.11
C PRO A 226 -18.67 23.44 75.09
N LEU A 227 -19.95 23.44 74.74
CA LEU A 227 -20.81 24.51 74.23
C LEU A 227 -20.24 25.94 74.25
N ILE A 228 -20.25 26.60 73.08
CA ILE A 228 -20.73 27.97 72.93
C ILE A 228 -21.53 28.07 71.62
N GLU A 229 -22.71 28.65 71.78
CA GLU A 229 -23.82 28.82 70.84
C GLU A 229 -23.72 30.18 70.10
N ILE A 230 -24.55 30.30 69.06
CA ILE A 230 -25.06 31.52 68.40
C ILE A 230 -24.19 32.05 67.23
N GLU A 231 -24.68 32.38 66.02
CA GLU A 231 -25.93 32.23 65.26
C GLU A 231 -25.74 33.07 63.97
N LYS A 232 -26.59 32.82 62.97
CA LYS A 232 -26.95 33.65 61.79
C LYS A 232 -26.10 33.45 60.53
N SER A 233 -26.67 33.29 59.33
CA SER A 233 -28.05 33.09 58.85
C SER A 233 -27.98 33.08 57.31
N GLN A 234 -29.00 32.46 56.68
CA GLN A 234 -29.38 32.48 55.25
C GLN A 234 -28.63 31.45 54.38
N GLU A 235 -29.27 30.58 53.58
CA GLU A 235 -30.63 30.59 53.03
C GLU A 235 -31.02 29.16 52.55
N ASN A 236 -32.27 28.74 52.83
CA ASN A 236 -33.02 27.64 52.20
C ASN A 236 -33.38 28.04 50.75
N SER A 237 -33.68 27.17 49.78
CA SER A 237 -34.71 26.11 49.73
C SER A 237 -34.49 25.27 48.44
N GLU A 238 -34.45 23.94 48.50
CA GLU A 238 -35.58 23.02 48.25
C GLU A 238 -36.33 23.25 46.92
N GLU A 239 -36.20 22.33 45.95
CA GLU A 239 -37.23 21.33 45.60
C GLU A 239 -36.84 20.43 44.41
N THR A 240 -36.85 19.11 44.69
CA THR A 240 -37.24 17.93 43.86
C THR A 240 -37.07 17.95 42.33
N CYS A 241 -36.25 17.09 41.72
CA CYS A 241 -36.39 15.63 41.49
C CYS A 241 -36.87 15.32 40.07
N GLU A 242 -35.96 14.94 39.17
CA GLU A 242 -36.25 13.92 38.14
C GLU A 242 -34.95 13.23 37.73
N VAL A 243 -34.95 11.91 37.95
CA VAL A 243 -33.94 10.95 37.51
C VAL A 243 -34.17 10.70 36.02
N VAL A 244 -33.10 10.60 35.22
CA VAL A 244 -32.85 9.64 34.10
C VAL A 244 -31.85 10.29 33.13
N GLU A 245 -30.59 9.86 33.18
CA GLU A 245 -29.65 9.66 32.05
C GLU A 245 -28.21 9.54 32.60
N GLU A 246 -27.87 8.40 33.17
CA GLU A 246 -26.48 8.04 33.50
C GLU A 246 -26.28 6.55 33.27
N ILE A 247 -26.51 6.09 32.02
CA ILE A 247 -26.21 4.71 31.60
C ILE A 247 -25.47 4.64 30.23
N GLU A 248 -25.42 5.69 29.40
CA GLU A 248 -24.76 5.59 28.08
C GLU A 248 -23.25 5.94 28.03
N GLU A 249 -22.67 6.61 29.02
CA GLU A 249 -21.27 7.05 28.94
C GLU A 249 -20.24 5.99 29.35
N THR A 250 -20.61 5.05 30.23
CA THR A 250 -19.70 4.01 30.74
C THR A 250 -19.50 2.86 29.74
N GLU A 251 -20.55 2.47 29.01
CA GLU A 251 -20.51 1.37 28.04
C GLU A 251 -19.79 1.79 26.74
N VAL A 252 -19.97 3.04 26.30
CA VAL A 252 -19.26 3.58 25.12
C VAL A 252 -17.76 3.75 25.38
N LEU A 253 -17.37 4.10 26.61
CA LEU A 253 -15.95 4.26 26.99
C LEU A 253 -15.23 2.91 27.17
N GLU A 254 -15.92 1.87 27.65
CA GLU A 254 -15.37 0.52 27.71
C GLU A 254 -15.22 -0.11 26.33
N VAL A 255 -16.23 0.03 25.46
CA VAL A 255 -16.17 -0.47 24.07
C VAL A 255 -15.08 0.26 23.28
N ALA A 256 -14.92 1.57 23.44
CA ALA A 256 -13.84 2.32 22.79
C ALA A 256 -12.45 1.86 23.25
N LYS A 257 -12.26 1.61 24.55
CA LYS A 257 -11.01 1.06 25.09
C LYS A 257 -10.75 -0.38 24.62
N GLU A 258 -11.76 -1.22 24.54
CA GLU A 258 -11.63 -2.59 24.02
C GLU A 258 -11.28 -2.59 22.52
N THR A 259 -11.86 -1.69 21.74
CA THR A 259 -11.58 -1.54 20.30
C THR A 259 -10.15 -1.04 20.07
N GLU A 260 -9.69 -0.06 20.85
CA GLU A 260 -8.33 0.48 20.81
C GLU A 260 -7.28 -0.55 21.29
N ILE A 261 -7.57 -1.30 22.36
CA ILE A 261 -6.72 -2.42 22.82
C ILE A 261 -6.66 -3.55 21.78
N THR A 262 -7.73 -3.77 21.02
CA THR A 262 -7.81 -4.81 19.97
C THR A 262 -7.04 -4.39 18.70
N GLU A 263 -7.11 -3.12 18.30
CA GLU A 263 -6.29 -2.56 17.20
C GLU A 263 -4.80 -2.52 17.58
N MET A 264 -4.46 -2.16 18.82
CA MET A 264 -3.08 -2.18 19.32
C MET A 264 -2.52 -3.61 19.37
N LYS A 265 -3.35 -4.61 19.75
CA LYS A 265 -2.99 -6.04 19.72
C LYS A 265 -2.73 -6.57 18.31
N LEU A 266 -3.44 -6.07 17.29
CA LEU A 266 -3.34 -6.54 15.91
C LEU A 266 -2.00 -6.14 15.27
N ASP A 267 -1.50 -4.94 15.59
CA ASP A 267 -0.16 -4.48 15.16
C ASP A 267 0.94 -5.36 15.77
N ASP A 268 0.82 -5.73 17.06
CA ASP A 268 1.76 -6.62 17.72
C ASP A 268 1.83 -8.03 17.08
N GLN A 269 0.71 -8.58 16.60
CA GLN A 269 0.71 -9.88 15.93
C GLN A 269 1.39 -9.84 14.56
N MET A 270 1.11 -8.79 13.77
CA MET A 270 1.77 -8.60 12.47
C MET A 270 3.26 -8.35 12.65
N ASN A 271 3.64 -7.52 13.62
CA ASN A 271 5.03 -7.20 13.91
C ASN A 271 5.80 -8.44 14.38
N TYR A 272 5.19 -9.27 15.22
CA TYR A 272 5.80 -10.54 15.65
C TYR A 272 6.02 -11.50 14.49
N ALA A 273 4.99 -11.71 13.66
CA ALA A 273 5.11 -12.61 12.52
C ALA A 273 6.10 -12.10 11.46
N ALA A 274 6.11 -10.80 11.18
CA ALA A 274 7.09 -10.17 10.29
C ALA A 274 8.52 -10.38 10.78
N LYS A 275 8.74 -10.29 12.11
CA LYS A 275 10.03 -10.60 12.72
C LYS A 275 10.46 -12.05 12.47
N VAL A 276 9.58 -13.02 12.74
CA VAL A 276 9.89 -14.46 12.55
C VAL A 276 10.13 -14.80 11.08
N ILE A 277 9.32 -14.26 10.15
CA ILE A 277 9.57 -14.40 8.70
C ILE A 277 10.95 -13.82 8.35
N GLY A 278 11.30 -12.66 8.90
CA GLY A 278 12.63 -12.06 8.74
C GLY A 278 13.76 -12.97 9.20
N GLU A 279 13.61 -13.62 10.35
CA GLU A 279 14.57 -14.60 10.89
C GLU A 279 14.74 -15.80 9.92
N CYS A 280 13.65 -16.39 9.43
CA CYS A 280 13.67 -17.47 8.43
C CYS A 280 14.38 -17.06 7.12
N VAL A 281 14.14 -15.84 6.63
CA VAL A 281 14.76 -15.32 5.41
C VAL A 281 16.26 -15.09 5.59
N VAL A 282 16.68 -14.58 6.76
CA VAL A 282 18.11 -14.42 7.07
C VAL A 282 18.78 -15.78 7.15
N GLU A 283 18.15 -16.77 7.78
CA GLU A 283 18.74 -18.10 7.94
C GLU A 283 18.87 -18.85 6.61
N VAL A 284 17.82 -18.85 5.77
CA VAL A 284 17.91 -19.47 4.44
C VAL A 284 18.99 -18.80 3.58
N THR A 285 19.21 -17.49 3.72
CA THR A 285 20.27 -16.78 3.00
C THR A 285 21.66 -17.28 3.43
N LYS A 286 21.88 -17.57 4.72
CA LYS A 286 23.13 -18.16 5.20
C LYS A 286 23.35 -19.55 4.62
N VAL A 287 22.31 -20.38 4.59
CA VAL A 287 22.32 -21.72 4.00
C VAL A 287 22.66 -21.64 2.51
N CYS A 288 21.94 -20.82 1.74
CA CYS A 288 22.20 -20.64 0.31
C CYS A 288 23.61 -20.11 0.02
N ASN A 289 24.11 -19.18 0.84
CA ASN A 289 25.47 -18.66 0.68
C ASN A 289 26.53 -19.74 0.92
N LYS A 290 26.36 -20.60 1.95
CA LYS A 290 27.24 -21.74 2.18
C LYS A 290 27.18 -22.77 1.04
N LEU A 291 25.98 -23.07 0.55
CA LEU A 291 25.77 -23.99 -0.58
C LEU A 291 26.39 -23.47 -1.88
N THR A 292 26.30 -22.17 -2.16
CA THR A 292 26.79 -21.57 -3.41
C THR A 292 28.33 -21.42 -3.44
N VAL A 293 28.97 -21.31 -2.28
CA VAL A 293 30.45 -21.21 -2.18
C VAL A 293 31.13 -22.55 -2.53
N SER A 294 30.41 -23.67 -2.52
CA SER A 294 30.98 -25.02 -2.47
C SER A 294 31.00 -25.81 -3.79
N SER A 295 30.96 -25.14 -4.96
CA SER A 295 31.17 -25.63 -6.35
C SER A 295 29.94 -25.60 -7.29
N ASN A 296 30.18 -25.84 -8.58
CA ASN A 296 29.21 -25.70 -9.70
C ASN A 296 28.30 -26.94 -9.87
N ASP A 297 28.02 -27.64 -8.78
CA ASP A 297 27.34 -28.93 -8.73
C ASP A 297 25.81 -28.78 -8.86
N GLU A 298 25.19 -29.63 -9.69
CA GLU A 298 23.75 -29.67 -9.91
C GLU A 298 23.00 -30.01 -8.62
N THR A 299 23.59 -30.88 -7.78
CA THR A 299 23.08 -31.28 -6.46
C THR A 299 22.94 -30.08 -5.51
N GLN A 300 23.91 -29.16 -5.52
CA GLN A 300 23.88 -27.98 -4.64
C GLN A 300 22.79 -26.99 -5.06
N LYS A 301 22.48 -26.90 -6.36
CA LYS A 301 21.37 -26.08 -6.86
C LYS A 301 20.02 -26.65 -6.41
N GLU A 302 19.87 -27.96 -6.37
CA GLU A 302 18.66 -28.60 -5.83
C GLU A 302 18.49 -28.32 -4.34
N LEU A 303 19.55 -28.43 -3.55
CA LEU A 303 19.53 -28.10 -2.11
C LEU A 303 19.17 -26.63 -1.85
N VAL A 304 19.68 -25.70 -2.68
CA VAL A 304 19.29 -24.29 -2.61
C VAL A 304 17.80 -24.11 -2.90
N ASN A 305 17.28 -24.78 -3.93
CA ASN A 305 15.86 -24.71 -4.28
C ASN A 305 14.97 -25.30 -3.18
N LEU A 306 15.38 -26.41 -2.55
CA LEU A 306 14.69 -27.01 -1.40
C LEU A 306 14.64 -26.06 -0.20
N ALA A 307 15.76 -25.43 0.13
CA ALA A 307 15.84 -24.46 1.22
C ALA A 307 14.93 -23.24 0.97
N LEU A 308 14.98 -22.67 -0.24
CA LEU A 308 14.10 -21.57 -0.64
C LEU A 308 12.62 -21.98 -0.64
N GLY A 309 12.32 -23.20 -1.11
CA GLY A 309 10.99 -23.77 -1.09
C GLY A 309 10.41 -23.88 0.32
N ARG A 310 11.17 -24.42 1.28
CA ARG A 310 10.73 -24.50 2.69
C ARG A 310 10.48 -23.11 3.28
N CYS A 311 11.30 -22.11 2.94
CA CYS A 311 11.12 -20.74 3.41
C CYS A 311 9.80 -20.11 2.92
N GLU A 312 9.44 -20.28 1.65
CA GLU A 312 8.16 -19.79 1.12
C GLU A 312 6.95 -20.54 1.70
N VAL A 313 7.07 -21.85 1.95
CA VAL A 313 6.02 -22.64 2.63
C VAL A 313 5.81 -22.12 4.05
N SER A 314 6.89 -21.95 4.82
CA SER A 314 6.83 -21.47 6.20
C SER A 314 6.19 -20.07 6.29
N LYS A 315 6.55 -19.16 5.38
CA LYS A 315 5.91 -17.84 5.26
C LYS A 315 4.41 -17.94 5.00
N SER A 316 3.97 -18.85 4.13
CA SER A 316 2.54 -19.09 3.85
C SER A 316 1.81 -19.64 5.09
N GLU A 317 2.44 -20.55 5.83
CA GLU A 317 1.89 -21.15 7.06
C GLU A 317 1.77 -20.10 8.18
N ILE A 318 2.79 -19.27 8.38
CA ILE A 318 2.76 -18.16 9.33
C ILE A 318 1.62 -17.18 8.98
N LEU A 319 1.43 -16.84 7.71
CA LEU A 319 0.32 -15.97 7.28
C LEU A 319 -1.06 -16.60 7.51
N LYS A 320 -1.19 -17.93 7.35
CA LYS A 320 -2.44 -18.65 7.67
C LYS A 320 -2.73 -18.67 9.17
N ILE A 321 -1.70 -18.88 10.00
CA ILE A 321 -1.82 -18.85 11.47
C ILE A 321 -2.30 -17.47 11.91
N ILE A 322 -1.76 -16.41 11.32
CA ILE A 322 -2.20 -15.04 11.59
C ILE A 322 -3.67 -14.82 11.24
N SER A 323 -4.13 -15.32 10.08
CA SER A 323 -5.50 -15.11 9.60
C SER A 323 -6.57 -15.97 10.30
N SER A 324 -6.17 -16.79 11.28
CA SER A 324 -7.08 -17.67 12.01
C SER A 324 -7.73 -16.98 13.23
N ASP A 325 -8.86 -17.51 13.68
CA ASP A 325 -9.61 -16.99 14.83
C ASP A 325 -9.07 -17.48 16.19
N MET A 326 -7.74 -17.61 16.33
CA MET A 326 -7.07 -18.05 17.55
C MET A 326 -6.60 -16.88 18.44
N THR A 327 -6.33 -17.15 19.72
CA THR A 327 -5.75 -16.14 20.62
C THR A 327 -4.29 -15.85 20.25
N PHE A 328 -3.77 -14.68 20.67
CA PHE A 328 -2.39 -14.28 20.37
C PHE A 328 -1.35 -15.29 20.86
N ASP A 329 -1.51 -15.81 22.08
CA ASP A 329 -0.56 -16.77 22.65
C ASP A 329 -0.57 -18.11 21.90
N GLN A 330 -1.75 -18.54 21.42
CA GLN A 330 -1.87 -19.73 20.58
C GLN A 330 -1.18 -19.52 19.22
N LYS A 331 -1.43 -18.38 18.57
CA LYS A 331 -0.77 -18.02 17.30
C LYS A 331 0.74 -17.95 17.47
N LYS A 332 1.23 -17.33 18.55
CA LYS A 332 2.65 -17.22 18.88
C LYS A 332 3.30 -18.59 19.01
N ASN A 333 2.69 -19.51 19.76
CA ASN A 333 3.23 -20.87 19.91
C ASN A 333 3.30 -21.64 18.59
N LEU A 334 2.29 -21.50 17.72
CA LEU A 334 2.29 -22.14 16.41
C LEU A 334 3.35 -21.55 15.47
N ILE A 335 3.51 -20.22 15.49
CA ILE A 335 4.56 -19.53 14.72
C ILE A 335 5.96 -19.96 15.21
N GLU A 336 6.15 -20.11 16.53
CA GLU A 336 7.40 -20.59 17.10
C GLU A 336 7.71 -22.04 16.72
N ASN A 337 6.69 -22.91 16.69
CA ASN A 337 6.86 -24.29 16.25
C ASN A 337 7.23 -24.35 14.76
N GLU A 338 6.56 -23.57 13.92
CA GLU A 338 6.84 -23.49 12.48
C GLU A 338 8.24 -22.94 12.20
N ARG A 339 8.69 -21.93 12.97
CA ARG A 339 10.08 -21.44 12.92
C ARG A 339 11.05 -22.56 13.23
N LYS A 340 10.82 -23.30 14.33
CA LYS A 340 11.70 -24.37 14.77
C LYS A 340 11.81 -25.47 13.72
N GLU A 341 10.69 -25.96 13.18
CA GLU A 341 10.67 -26.98 12.14
C GLU A 341 11.40 -26.52 10.86
N THR A 342 11.27 -25.24 10.52
CA THR A 342 11.98 -24.66 9.37
C THR A 342 13.49 -24.61 9.60
N PHE A 343 13.94 -24.29 10.81
CA PHE A 343 15.37 -24.25 11.15
C PHE A 343 15.96 -25.66 11.22
N ASP A 344 15.25 -26.61 11.82
CA ASP A 344 15.65 -28.02 11.86
C ASP A 344 15.78 -28.59 10.43
N TYR A 345 14.90 -28.17 9.50
CA TYR A 345 14.99 -28.53 8.08
C TYR A 345 16.22 -27.92 7.40
N PHE A 346 16.54 -26.65 7.68
CA PHE A 346 17.76 -26.01 7.18
C PHE A 346 19.02 -26.70 7.69
N ASP A 347 19.06 -27.08 8.96
CA ASP A 347 20.16 -27.85 9.55
C ASP A 347 20.28 -29.23 8.89
N SER A 348 19.16 -29.89 8.57
CA SER A 348 19.15 -31.14 7.81
C SER A 348 19.73 -30.99 6.40
N ILE A 349 19.39 -29.92 5.68
CA ILE A 349 19.97 -29.61 4.37
C ILE A 349 21.48 -29.38 4.49
N MET A 350 21.91 -28.62 5.51
CA MET A 350 23.33 -28.36 5.76
C MET A 350 24.08 -29.63 6.14
N ALA A 351 23.45 -30.57 6.87
CA ALA A 351 24.04 -31.85 7.22
C ALA A 351 24.25 -32.77 6.00
N GLN A 352 23.44 -32.63 4.94
CA GLN A 352 23.66 -33.36 3.67
C GLN A 352 24.91 -32.89 2.91
N MET A 353 25.57 -31.81 3.35
CA MET A 353 26.88 -31.38 2.83
C MET A 353 28.08 -32.09 3.47
N CYS A 354 27.89 -32.73 4.64
CA CYS A 354 28.93 -33.47 5.36
C CYS A 354 28.89 -34.95 4.99
#